data_AF-A0A251TD40-F1
#
_entry.id   AF-A0A251TD40-F1
#
_cell.length_a   1.000
_cell.length_b   1.000
_cell.length_c   1.000
_cell.angle_alpha   90.00
_cell.angle_beta   90.00
_cell.angle_gamma   90.00
#
_symmetry.space_group_name_H-M   'P 1'
#
loop_
_entity.id
_entity.type
_entity.pdbx_description
1 polymer ?
#
loop_
_entity_poly.entity_id
_entity_poly.type
_entity_poly.pdbx_seq_one_letter_code
_entity_poly.pdbx_strand_id
1 'polypeptide(L)'
;MADRNGGSLYSIGLLSWKSLIALLSLALTVFVLSWSLLLNSGRYQFIDQNLFPHLKHYNPLFIDHDQQASLKVFMYDLPSEFHFELLDWKPDGDTPWPDIRSEVPEYAGGLNVQHSVAYWLTLDLLASEFDNAGGRYAIRVHNSSEADVIFIPFSLPYVLIGFRG
;
A
#
# COMPACT_ATOMS: atom_id res chain seq x y z
N MET A 1 27.29 26.70 -69.71
CA MET A 1 26.47 25.60 -69.14
C MET A 1 27.37 24.90 -68.15
N ALA A 2 27.40 25.34 -66.88
CA ALA A 2 26.41 25.08 -65.83
C ALA A 2 26.42 23.61 -65.43
N ASP A 3 27.27 23.26 -64.47
CA ASP A 3 26.96 22.18 -63.54
C ASP A 3 27.05 22.74 -62.11
N ARG A 4 25.90 22.71 -61.47
CA ARG A 4 25.60 23.16 -60.13
C ARG A 4 25.60 21.96 -59.19
N ASN A 5 25.89 22.25 -57.93
CA ASN A 5 25.38 21.59 -56.73
C ASN A 5 25.91 20.19 -56.37
N GLY A 6 26.69 20.19 -55.30
CA GLY A 6 26.77 19.10 -54.34
C GLY A 6 26.96 19.67 -52.94
N GLY A 7 26.00 20.49 -52.49
CA GLY A 7 25.95 20.93 -51.09
C GLY A 7 25.54 19.75 -50.19
N SER A 8 26.11 19.72 -48.98
CA SER A 8 25.58 19.14 -47.73
C SER A 8 26.80 18.91 -46.81
N LEU A 9 27.27 19.89 -46.03
CA LEU A 9 26.68 20.28 -44.74
C LEU A 9 26.00 19.10 -44.06
N TYR A 10 26.74 18.29 -43.29
CA TYR A 10 26.32 17.63 -42.03
C TYR A 10 27.54 17.13 -41.25
N SER A 11 28.39 18.05 -40.78
CA SER A 11 29.36 17.79 -39.72
C SER A 11 28.66 17.97 -38.36
N ILE A 12 27.81 17.01 -37.99
CA ILE A 12 27.20 16.92 -36.66
C ILE A 12 27.46 15.52 -36.12
N GLY A 13 28.42 15.45 -35.18
CA GLY A 13 28.70 14.39 -34.21
C GLY A 13 28.28 12.95 -34.56
N LEU A 14 29.04 12.29 -35.43
CA LEU A 14 28.97 10.84 -35.60
C LEU A 14 29.58 10.15 -34.37
N LEU A 15 28.78 10.01 -33.31
CA LEU A 15 29.08 9.04 -32.25
C LEU A 15 29.15 7.66 -32.92
N SER A 16 30.34 7.06 -32.95
CA SER A 16 30.52 5.79 -33.65
C SER A 16 29.53 4.74 -33.10
N TRP A 17 28.99 3.88 -33.97
CA TRP A 17 28.05 2.82 -33.57
C TRP A 17 28.57 1.97 -32.39
N LYS A 18 29.88 1.76 -32.33
CA LYS A 18 30.57 1.08 -31.23
C LYS A 18 30.45 1.86 -29.90
N SER A 19 30.55 3.19 -29.96
CA SER A 19 30.33 4.08 -28.83
C SER A 19 28.86 4.16 -28.41
N LEU A 20 27.92 4.10 -29.35
CA LEU A 20 26.49 4.02 -29.04
C LEU A 20 26.15 2.73 -28.29
N ILE A 21 26.68 1.59 -28.74
CA ILE A 21 26.52 0.31 -28.05
C ILE A 21 27.13 0.35 -26.65
N ALA A 22 28.32 0.94 -26.49
CA ALA A 22 28.99 1.05 -25.20
C ALA A 22 28.22 1.93 -24.20
N LEU A 23 27.64 3.04 -24.65
CA LEU A 23 26.82 3.89 -23.78
C LEU A 23 25.49 3.24 -23.44
N LEU A 24 24.87 2.54 -24.39
CA LEU A 24 23.63 1.80 -24.14
C LEU A 24 23.85 0.67 -23.13
N SER A 25 24.96 -0.07 -23.25
CA SER A 25 25.29 -1.13 -22.30
C SER A 25 25.58 -0.57 -20.90
N LEU A 26 26.30 0.55 -20.80
CA LEU A 26 26.53 1.25 -19.53
C LEU A 26 25.23 1.77 -18.89
N ALA A 27 24.32 2.33 -19.69
CA ALA A 27 23.03 2.79 -19.19
C ALA A 27 22.17 1.63 -18.69
N LEU A 28 22.14 0.50 -19.41
CA LEU A 28 21.44 -0.72 -19.00
C LEU A 28 22.00 -1.30 -17.71
N THR A 29 23.33 -1.35 -17.53
CA THR A 29 23.92 -1.86 -16.30
C THR A 29 23.61 -0.97 -15.11
N VAL A 30 23.70 0.36 -15.25
CA VAL A 30 23.32 1.31 -14.19
C VAL A 30 21.82 1.19 -13.87
N PHE A 31 20.97 1.05 -14.89
CA PHE A 31 19.53 0.87 -14.71
C PHE A 31 19.21 -0.43 -13.94
N VAL A 32 19.79 -1.55 -14.35
CA VAL A 32 19.60 -2.86 -13.68
C VAL A 32 20.16 -2.84 -12.26
N LEU A 33 21.33 -2.23 -12.04
CA LEU A 33 21.93 -2.10 -10.70
C LEU A 33 21.07 -1.21 -9.79
N SER A 34 20.61 -0.06 -10.29
CA SER A 34 19.69 0.83 -9.56
C SER A 34 18.40 0.09 -9.19
N TRP A 35 17.83 -0.65 -10.13
CA TRP A 35 16.64 -1.47 -9.89
C TRP A 35 16.91 -2.61 -8.90
N SER A 36 18.07 -3.24 -8.96
CA SER A 36 18.46 -4.27 -7.99
C SER A 36 18.62 -3.71 -6.59
N LEU A 37 19.11 -2.47 -6.44
CA LEU A 37 19.19 -1.78 -5.16
C LEU A 37 17.81 -1.34 -4.66
N LEU A 38 16.91 -0.96 -5.56
CA LEU A 38 15.52 -0.64 -5.23
C LEU A 38 14.74 -1.89 -4.80
N LEU A 39 14.90 -3.01 -5.52
CA LEU A 39 14.28 -4.30 -5.18
C LEU A 39 14.90 -4.95 -3.94
N ASN A 40 16.21 -4.76 -3.72
CA ASN A 40 16.88 -5.25 -2.51
C ASN A 40 16.60 -4.34 -1.29
N SER A 41 16.33 -3.05 -1.51
CA SER A 41 15.69 -2.16 -0.51
C SER A 41 14.19 -2.47 -0.34
N GLY A 42 13.63 -3.22 -1.28
CA GLY A 42 12.27 -3.77 -1.29
C GLY A 42 12.08 -4.99 -0.40
N ARG A 43 13.09 -5.45 0.36
CA ARG A 43 12.82 -6.07 1.67
C ARG A 43 12.36 -4.97 2.62
N TYR A 44 11.24 -4.35 2.27
CA TYR A 44 10.41 -3.68 3.24
C TYR A 44 10.09 -4.75 4.26
N GLN A 45 10.70 -4.55 5.42
CA GLN A 45 10.50 -5.20 6.68
C GLN A 45 9.01 -5.05 7.03
N PHE A 46 8.17 -5.77 6.29
CA PHE A 46 6.73 -5.62 6.31
C PHE A 46 6.28 -6.32 7.57
N ILE A 47 6.13 -5.48 8.61
CA ILE A 47 5.62 -5.79 9.93
C ILE A 47 6.54 -6.73 10.69
N ASP A 48 7.73 -6.21 11.02
CA ASP A 48 8.36 -6.61 12.27
C ASP A 48 7.33 -6.35 13.39
N GLN A 49 6.87 -7.42 14.03
CA GLN A 49 6.14 -7.42 15.30
C GLN A 49 6.93 -6.75 16.45
N ASN A 50 8.06 -6.10 16.11
CA ASN A 50 8.94 -5.29 16.92
C ASN A 50 8.71 -3.77 16.76
N LEU A 51 7.63 -3.31 16.13
CA LEU A 51 7.22 -1.90 16.23
C LEU A 51 6.58 -1.54 17.60
N PHE A 52 6.35 -2.52 18.48
CA PHE A 52 5.79 -2.29 19.82
C PHE A 52 6.54 -2.92 21.04
N PRO A 53 7.89 -3.02 21.10
CA PRO A 53 8.59 -3.19 22.37
C PRO A 53 9.10 -1.86 22.94
N HIS A 54 9.38 -0.85 22.09
CA HIS A 54 10.05 0.40 22.50
C HIS A 54 9.11 1.54 22.91
N LEU A 55 7.80 1.43 22.70
CA LEU A 55 6.81 2.37 23.25
C LEU A 55 6.67 2.27 24.78
N LYS A 56 7.33 1.31 25.44
CA LYS A 56 7.38 1.21 26.90
C LYS A 56 8.15 2.34 27.59
N HIS A 57 8.83 3.21 26.84
CA HIS A 57 9.70 4.26 27.40
C HIS A 57 9.52 5.64 26.76
N TYR A 58 8.32 5.98 26.29
CA TYR A 58 7.98 7.39 26.10
C TYR A 58 7.51 7.98 27.43
N ASN A 59 8.33 8.86 28.01
CA ASN A 59 8.08 9.49 29.31
C ASN A 59 7.00 10.58 29.13
N PRO A 60 5.84 10.49 29.78
CA PRO A 60 4.65 11.30 29.51
C PRO A 60 4.69 12.65 30.24
N LEU A 61 5.86 13.29 30.29
CA LEU A 61 6.00 14.59 30.92
C LEU A 61 6.07 15.64 29.82
N PHE A 62 5.02 16.47 29.76
CA PHE A 62 4.83 17.60 28.84
C PHE A 62 4.19 17.27 27.47
N ILE A 63 3.02 16.63 27.48
CA ILE A 63 1.92 17.09 26.63
C ILE A 63 0.74 17.33 27.57
N ASP A 64 0.40 18.61 27.73
CA ASP A 64 -0.73 19.08 28.51
C ASP A 64 -2.04 18.54 27.91
N HIS A 65 -3.02 18.33 28.80
CA HIS A 65 -4.32 17.73 28.55
C HIS A 65 -5.10 18.48 27.46
N ASP A 66 -5.09 17.94 26.25
CA ASP A 66 -6.34 17.81 25.53
C ASP A 66 -6.44 16.35 25.09
N GLN A 67 -7.61 15.77 25.34
CA GLN A 67 -8.02 14.48 24.82
C GLN A 67 -7.51 14.41 23.38
N GLN A 68 -6.54 13.54 23.07
CA GLN A 68 -6.27 13.22 21.69
C GLN A 68 -7.53 12.50 21.21
N ALA A 69 -8.50 13.28 20.75
CA ALA A 69 -9.84 12.82 20.44
C ALA A 69 -9.66 11.83 19.31
N SER A 70 -9.71 10.54 19.65
CA SER A 70 -9.63 9.48 18.67
C SER A 70 -10.78 9.68 17.70
N LEU A 71 -10.47 9.75 16.40
CA LEU A 71 -11.45 9.92 15.34
C LEU A 71 -12.48 8.79 15.43
N LYS A 72 -13.76 9.11 15.64
CA LYS A 72 -14.82 8.10 15.68
C LYS A 72 -15.23 7.73 14.27
N VAL A 73 -14.99 6.48 13.90
CA VAL A 73 -15.23 5.97 12.55
C VAL A 73 -16.38 4.97 12.60
N PHE A 74 -17.47 5.28 11.92
CA PHE A 74 -18.49 4.27 11.63
C PHE A 74 -18.02 3.46 10.43
N MET A 75 -17.65 2.21 10.66
CA MET A 75 -17.31 1.27 9.60
C MET A 75 -18.55 0.48 9.19
N TYR A 76 -19.00 0.67 7.96
CA TYR A 76 -20.21 0.02 7.44
C TYR A 76 -20.05 -1.50 7.41
N ASP A 77 -21.01 -2.23 7.99
CA ASP A 77 -21.11 -3.69 8.00
C ASP A 77 -21.47 -4.22 6.59
N LEU A 78 -20.47 -4.17 5.72
CA LEU A 78 -20.56 -4.73 4.38
C LEU A 78 -20.68 -6.27 4.49
N PRO A 79 -21.44 -6.95 3.62
CA PRO A 79 -21.46 -8.41 3.57
C PRO A 79 -20.10 -9.01 3.20
N SER A 80 -19.74 -10.15 3.78
CA SER A 80 -18.41 -10.78 3.69
C SER A 80 -17.98 -11.15 2.26
N GLU A 81 -18.95 -11.35 1.36
CA GLU A 81 -18.75 -11.63 -0.07
C GLU A 81 -18.03 -10.49 -0.80
N PHE A 82 -18.04 -9.26 -0.25
CA PHE A 82 -17.45 -8.06 -0.87
C PHE A 82 -16.07 -7.69 -0.32
N HIS A 83 -15.53 -8.44 0.64
CA HIS A 83 -14.24 -8.12 1.24
C HIS A 83 -13.40 -9.35 1.59
N PHE A 84 -13.57 -9.95 2.77
CA PHE A 84 -12.65 -10.97 3.29
C PHE A 84 -12.91 -12.34 2.64
N GLU A 85 -14.12 -12.65 2.17
CA GLU A 85 -14.36 -13.87 1.38
C GLU A 85 -13.62 -13.89 0.04
N LEU A 86 -13.26 -12.71 -0.50
CA LEU A 86 -12.40 -12.62 -1.68
C LEU A 86 -10.96 -13.09 -1.40
N LEU A 87 -10.62 -13.27 -0.12
CA LEU A 87 -9.32 -13.75 0.38
C LEU A 87 -9.43 -15.18 0.93
N ASP A 88 -10.45 -15.95 0.50
CA ASP A 88 -10.72 -17.31 0.96
C ASP A 88 -11.01 -17.44 2.48
N TRP A 89 -11.21 -16.32 3.18
CA TRP A 89 -11.73 -16.33 4.54
C TRP A 89 -13.21 -16.65 4.54
N LYS A 90 -13.69 -17.30 5.61
CA LYS A 90 -15.10 -17.61 5.78
C LYS A 90 -15.57 -17.07 7.13
N PRO A 91 -16.76 -16.45 7.18
CA PRO A 91 -17.33 -16.00 8.45
C PRO A 91 -17.61 -17.21 9.36
N ASP A 92 -17.18 -17.08 10.62
CA ASP A 92 -17.51 -18.01 11.69
C ASP A 92 -18.58 -17.37 12.58
N GLY A 93 -19.81 -17.37 12.11
CA GLY A 93 -20.97 -16.80 12.81
C GLY A 93 -21.70 -15.72 12.02
N ASP A 94 -22.38 -14.82 12.74
CA ASP A 94 -23.25 -13.78 12.17
C ASP A 94 -22.51 -12.44 11.94
N THR A 95 -21.20 -12.39 12.24
CA THR A 95 -20.41 -11.17 12.06
C THR A 95 -19.78 -11.16 10.66
N PRO A 96 -19.92 -10.07 9.90
CA PRO A 96 -19.27 -9.96 8.58
C PRO A 96 -17.74 -9.77 8.66
N TRP A 97 -17.18 -9.69 9.88
CA TRP A 97 -15.78 -9.39 10.14
C TRP A 97 -15.05 -10.56 10.80
N PRO A 98 -13.75 -10.75 10.51
CA PRO A 98 -12.91 -11.72 11.20
C PRO A 98 -12.65 -11.29 12.64
N ASP A 99 -12.58 -12.26 13.55
CA ASP A 99 -12.00 -12.04 14.87
C ASP A 99 -10.47 -12.01 14.74
N ILE A 100 -9.94 -10.80 14.58
CA ILE A 100 -8.49 -10.54 14.44
C ILE A 100 -7.65 -11.02 15.65
N ARG A 101 -8.28 -11.35 16.79
CA ARG A 101 -7.59 -11.92 17.95
C ARG A 101 -7.27 -13.39 17.76
N SER A 102 -8.05 -14.07 16.92
CA SER A 102 -7.93 -15.49 16.63
C SER A 102 -7.06 -15.73 15.40
N GLU A 103 -7.46 -15.14 14.27
CA GLU A 103 -6.81 -15.30 12.98
C GLU A 103 -7.02 -14.03 12.16
N VAL A 104 -5.95 -13.51 11.58
CA VAL A 104 -6.03 -12.43 10.59
C VAL A 104 -5.99 -13.09 9.21
N PRO A 105 -7.04 -12.96 8.38
CA PRO A 105 -7.07 -13.54 7.05
C PRO A 105 -5.82 -13.21 6.26
N GLU A 106 -5.16 -14.24 5.73
CA GLU A 106 -3.96 -14.00 4.92
C GLU A 106 -4.37 -13.40 3.57
N TYR A 107 -3.87 -12.21 3.29
CA TYR A 107 -4.01 -11.62 1.97
C TYR A 107 -3.08 -12.38 1.02
N ALA A 108 -3.63 -13.15 0.07
CA ALA A 108 -2.87 -13.90 -0.94
C ALA A 108 -2.03 -12.94 -1.80
N GLY A 109 -0.85 -12.57 -1.30
CA GLY A 109 0.03 -11.58 -1.89
C GLY A 109 0.90 -12.16 -2.99
N GLY A 110 1.17 -11.33 -4.00
CA GLY A 110 2.24 -11.52 -4.99
C GLY A 110 2.99 -10.20 -5.17
N LEU A 111 4.20 -10.23 -5.73
CA LEU A 111 5.14 -9.08 -5.77
C LEU A 111 4.58 -7.77 -6.40
N ASN A 112 3.43 -7.83 -7.07
CA ASN A 112 2.71 -6.70 -7.70
C ASN A 112 1.29 -6.48 -7.16
N VAL A 113 0.87 -7.20 -6.12
CA VAL A 113 -0.46 -7.06 -5.54
C VAL A 113 -0.36 -6.06 -4.40
N GLN A 114 -0.72 -4.81 -4.68
CA GLN A 114 -0.75 -3.76 -3.66
C GLN A 114 -1.75 -4.17 -2.57
N HIS A 115 -1.29 -4.21 -1.32
CA HIS A 115 -2.21 -4.23 -0.19
C HIS A 115 -3.11 -2.99 -0.29
N SER A 116 -4.43 -3.18 -0.38
CA SER A 116 -5.33 -2.04 -0.43
C SER A 116 -5.25 -1.30 0.92
N VAL A 117 -5.21 0.03 0.87
CA VAL A 117 -5.28 0.85 2.09
C VAL A 117 -6.54 0.49 2.89
N ALA A 118 -7.62 0.13 2.20
CA ALA A 118 -8.86 -0.32 2.81
C ALA A 118 -8.68 -1.57 3.69
N TYR A 119 -7.89 -2.56 3.27
CA TYR A 119 -7.62 -3.77 4.06
C TYR A 119 -6.95 -3.43 5.39
N TRP A 120 -5.86 -2.65 5.35
CA TRP A 120 -5.14 -2.27 6.56
C TRP A 120 -5.97 -1.37 7.49
N LEU A 121 -6.74 -0.43 6.94
CA LEU A 121 -7.66 0.39 7.73
C LEU A 121 -8.76 -0.44 8.39
N THR A 122 -9.27 -1.46 7.71
CA THR A 122 -10.28 -2.37 8.28
C THR A 122 -9.71 -3.12 9.47
N LEU A 123 -8.48 -3.65 9.37
CA LEU A 123 -7.82 -4.33 10.48
C LEU A 123 -7.51 -3.40 11.66
N ASP A 124 -7.04 -2.17 11.38
CA ASP A 124 -6.75 -1.18 12.42
C ASP A 124 -8.03 -0.75 13.17
N LEU A 125 -9.14 -0.57 12.45
CA LEU A 125 -10.44 -0.26 13.03
C LEU A 125 -11.04 -1.44 13.81
N LEU A 126 -10.91 -2.68 13.33
CA LEU A 126 -11.29 -3.87 14.09
C LEU A 126 -10.44 -3.99 15.37
N ALA A 127 -9.14 -3.71 15.28
CA ALA A 127 -8.25 -3.69 16.44
C ALA A 127 -8.61 -2.60 17.44
N SER A 128 -9.19 -1.51 16.97
CA SER A 128 -9.62 -0.41 17.81
C SER A 128 -10.78 -0.73 18.77
N GLU A 129 -11.42 -1.90 18.64
CA GLU A 129 -12.46 -2.36 19.56
C GLU A 129 -11.90 -3.12 20.77
N PHE A 130 -10.70 -3.68 20.63
CA PHE A 130 -10.10 -4.52 21.64
C PHE A 130 -9.05 -3.73 22.41
N ASP A 131 -9.24 -3.58 23.73
CA ASP A 131 -8.34 -2.88 24.66
C ASP A 131 -8.53 -1.35 24.70
N ASN A 132 -8.61 -0.76 25.89
CA ASN A 132 -8.81 0.69 26.11
C ASN A 132 -7.49 1.44 26.33
N ALA A 133 -6.37 0.85 25.88
CA ALA A 133 -5.07 1.47 26.00
C ALA A 133 -5.04 2.74 25.13
N GLY A 134 -4.98 3.90 25.78
CA GLY A 134 -4.97 5.20 25.13
C GLY A 134 -3.85 5.33 24.08
N GLY A 135 -4.04 6.26 23.14
CA GLY A 135 -3.09 6.50 22.04
C GLY A 135 -3.58 6.05 20.66
N ARG A 136 -4.88 5.74 20.50
CA ARG A 136 -5.48 5.46 19.19
C ARG A 136 -5.80 6.73 18.44
N TYR A 137 -5.43 6.78 17.16
CA TYR A 137 -5.80 7.88 16.27
C TYR A 137 -7.25 7.77 15.77
N ALA A 138 -7.79 6.55 15.67
CA ALA A 138 -9.16 6.27 15.27
C ALA A 138 -9.76 5.15 16.13
N ILE A 139 -11.07 5.23 16.38
CA ILE A 139 -11.86 4.20 17.07
C ILE A 139 -13.09 3.86 16.24
N ARG A 140 -13.37 2.58 16.08
CA ARG A 140 -14.59 2.10 15.43
C ARG A 140 -15.78 2.30 16.37
N VAL A 141 -16.85 2.87 15.83
CA VAL A 141 -18.14 2.99 16.50
C VAL A 141 -19.21 2.26 15.71
N HIS A 142 -20.18 1.67 16.41
CA HIS A 142 -21.26 0.87 15.81
C HIS A 142 -22.50 1.71 15.44
N ASN A 143 -22.56 2.95 15.93
CA ASN A 143 -23.67 3.86 15.65
C ASN A 143 -23.16 5.01 14.78
N SER A 144 -23.71 5.15 13.58
CA SER A 144 -23.33 6.22 12.65
C SER A 144 -23.60 7.62 13.22
N SER A 145 -24.56 7.76 14.13
CA SER A 145 -24.85 9.04 14.80
C SER A 145 -23.76 9.49 15.78
N GLU A 146 -22.89 8.58 16.20
CA GLU A 146 -21.78 8.85 17.13
C GLU A 146 -20.45 9.07 16.39
N ALA A 147 -20.45 8.93 15.06
CA ALA A 147 -19.25 8.96 14.24
C ALA A 147 -18.93 10.35 13.69
N ASP A 148 -17.64 10.65 13.60
CA ASP A 148 -17.11 11.82 12.92
C ASP A 148 -17.02 11.57 11.41
N VAL A 149 -16.73 10.33 11.00
CA VAL A 149 -16.62 9.91 9.61
C VAL A 149 -17.20 8.52 9.37
N ILE A 150 -17.62 8.28 8.13
CA ILE A 150 -18.10 6.96 7.68
C ILE A 150 -17.03 6.34 6.78
N PHE A 151 -16.69 5.09 7.05
CA PHE A 151 -15.78 4.28 6.25
C PHE A 151 -16.53 3.08 5.66
N ILE A 152 -16.38 2.87 4.35
CA ILE A 152 -16.96 1.73 3.64
C ILE A 152 -15.79 0.86 3.16
N PRO A 153 -15.51 -0.28 3.83
CA PRO A 153 -14.32 -1.10 3.61
C PRO A 153 -14.46 -1.99 2.36
N PHE A 154 -14.72 -1.39 1.20
CA PHE A 154 -14.83 -2.14 -0.05
C PHE A 154 -13.44 -2.53 -0.58
N SER A 155 -13.25 -3.81 -0.86
CA SER A 155 -12.06 -4.33 -1.53
C SER A 155 -12.43 -4.77 -2.94
N LEU A 156 -11.77 -4.22 -3.96
CA LEU A 156 -11.95 -4.68 -5.33
C LEU A 156 -11.19 -6.00 -5.53
N PRO A 157 -11.87 -7.11 -5.86
CA PRO A 157 -11.20 -8.29 -6.41
C PRO A 157 -10.87 -7.98 -7.86
N TYR A 158 -9.69 -7.43 -8.10
CA TYR A 158 -9.14 -7.24 -9.45
C TYR A 158 -9.93 -6.25 -10.33
N VAL A 159 -9.18 -5.32 -10.93
CA VAL A 159 -9.62 -4.62 -12.15
C VAL A 159 -10.02 -5.68 -13.18
N LEU A 160 -11.23 -5.55 -13.74
CA LEU A 160 -11.72 -6.26 -14.92
C LEU A 160 -10.61 -6.43 -15.98
N ILE A 161 -9.96 -7.60 -16.02
CA ILE A 161 -9.36 -8.11 -17.25
C ILE A 161 -10.30 -9.18 -17.77
N GLY A 162 -11.32 -8.71 -18.47
CA GLY A 162 -12.25 -9.51 -19.25
C GLY A 162 -12.64 -8.71 -20.47
N PHE A 163 -11.73 -8.61 -21.45
CA PHE A 163 -12.14 -8.26 -22.80
C PHE A 163 -13.07 -9.38 -23.29
N ARG A 164 -14.33 -9.04 -23.45
CA ARG A 164 -15.28 -9.84 -24.20
C ARG A 164 -15.87 -8.93 -25.27
N GLY A 165 -15.48 -9.23 -26.51
CA GLY A 165 -15.81 -8.54 -27.75
C GLY A 165 -14.90 -9.04 -28.85
#